data_AF-A0A934RU06-F1
#
_entry.id   AF-A0A934RU06-F1
#
_cell.length_a   1.000
_cell.length_b   1.000
_cell.length_c   1.000
_cell.angle_alpha   90.00
_cell.angle_beta   90.00
_cell.angle_gamma   90.00
#
_symmetry.space_group_name_H-M   'P 1'
#
loop_
_entity.id
_entity.type
_entity.pdbx_description
1 polymer ?
#
loop_
_entity_poly.entity_id
_entity_poly.type
_entity_poly.pdbx_seq_one_letter_code
_entity_poly.pdbx_strand_id
1 'polypeptide(L)'
;MNPEELELTPLEASLAATGLRFFAVSPEAYPALCAQIDESRGYPHGEGTSAVTVRGLPLPEDLATANDGSGRLLISIDGWRFTAADDVLVADAIEAGAVVELIHEDWEAMK
;
A
#
# COMPACT_ATOMS: atom_id res chain seq x y z
N MET A 1 22.05 13.21 -28.56
CA MET A 1 21.33 12.05 -28.00
C MET A 1 20.24 12.67 -27.14
N ASN A 2 19.01 12.73 -27.64
CA ASN A 2 17.90 13.06 -26.73
C ASN A 2 17.77 11.86 -25.81
N PRO A 3 17.88 12.03 -24.48
CA PRO A 3 17.49 10.96 -23.59
C PRO A 3 16.02 10.69 -23.91
N GLU A 4 15.72 9.44 -24.23
CA GLU A 4 14.36 8.96 -24.30
C GLU A 4 13.67 9.43 -23.01
N GLU A 5 12.70 10.32 -23.15
CA GLU A 5 11.71 10.59 -22.12
C GLU A 5 11.01 9.25 -21.92
N LEU A 6 11.54 8.42 -21.01
CA LEU A 6 10.88 7.20 -20.60
C LEU A 6 9.54 7.64 -20.03
N GLU A 7 8.48 7.48 -20.82
CA GLU A 7 7.12 7.74 -20.39
C GLU A 7 6.89 6.86 -19.17
N LEU A 8 6.78 7.51 -18.01
CA LEU A 8 6.45 6.84 -16.76
C LEU A 8 5.12 6.11 -16.96
N THR A 9 5.03 4.89 -16.47
CA THR A 9 3.73 4.23 -16.38
C THR A 9 2.77 5.07 -15.52
N PRO A 10 1.45 4.92 -15.67
CA PRO A 10 0.49 5.68 -14.86
C PRO A 10 0.73 5.57 -13.34
N LEU A 11 1.15 4.39 -12.87
CA LEU A 11 1.51 4.15 -11.46
C LEU A 11 2.77 4.90 -11.05
N GLU A 12 3.82 4.86 -11.87
CA GLU A 12 5.07 5.59 -11.61
C GLU A 12 4.87 7.11 -11.67
N ALA A 13 4.04 7.59 -12.59
CA ALA A 13 3.66 9.00 -12.68
C ALA A 13 2.87 9.44 -11.43
N SER A 14 1.93 8.61 -10.96
CA SER A 14 1.18 8.84 -9.72
C SER A 14 2.10 8.89 -8.50
N LEU A 15 3.04 7.95 -8.39
CA LEU A 15 4.03 7.92 -7.33
C LEU A 15 4.97 9.14 -7.39
N ALA A 16 5.44 9.52 -8.58
CA ALA A 16 6.29 10.69 -8.75
C ALA A 16 5.56 12.00 -8.41
N ALA A 17 4.26 12.08 -8.68
CA ALA A 17 3.45 13.27 -8.41
C ALA A 17 3.06 13.41 -6.94
N THR A 18 2.73 12.30 -6.26
CA THR A 18 2.19 12.33 -4.89
C THR A 18 3.18 11.90 -3.81
N GLY A 19 4.21 11.12 -4.18
CA GLY A 19 5.08 10.41 -3.24
C GLY A 19 4.40 9.23 -2.53
N LEU A 20 3.15 8.90 -2.91
CA LEU A 20 2.34 7.86 -2.29
C LEU A 20 2.06 6.73 -3.30
N ARG A 21 1.91 5.52 -2.78
CA ARG A 21 1.33 4.37 -3.49
C ARG A 21 -0.07 4.13 -2.95
N PHE A 22 -0.98 3.80 -3.86
CA PHE A 22 -2.40 3.63 -3.56
C PHE A 22 -2.82 2.20 -3.85
N PHE A 23 -3.51 1.58 -2.90
CA PHE A 23 -3.92 0.18 -3.01
C PHE A 23 -5.38 -0.01 -2.59
N ALA A 24 -6.07 -0.95 -3.23
CA ALA A 24 -7.37 -1.44 -2.84
C ALA A 24 -7.27 -2.92 -2.47
N VAL A 25 -7.49 -3.23 -1.18
CA VAL A 25 -7.23 -4.54 -0.60
C VAL A 25 -8.53 -5.20 -0.17
N SER A 26 -8.70 -6.50 -0.44
CA SER A 26 -9.83 -7.26 0.08
C SER A 26 -9.83 -7.23 1.62
N PRO A 27 -10.99 -6.98 2.27
CA PRO A 27 -11.07 -6.94 3.73
C PRO A 27 -10.67 -8.28 4.37
N GLU A 28 -10.81 -9.39 3.65
CA GLU A 28 -10.39 -10.72 4.12
C GLU A 28 -8.86 -10.91 4.09
N ALA A 29 -8.18 -10.27 3.13
CA ALA A 29 -6.73 -10.36 2.96
C ALA A 29 -5.96 -9.34 3.78
N TYR A 30 -6.60 -8.21 4.12
CA TYR A 30 -5.97 -7.11 4.83
C TYR A 30 -5.30 -7.51 6.17
N PRO A 31 -5.93 -8.32 7.05
CA PRO A 31 -5.28 -8.75 8.29
C PRO A 31 -4.00 -9.55 8.08
N ALA A 32 -3.99 -10.43 7.06
CA ALA A 32 -2.82 -11.23 6.71
C ALA A 32 -1.70 -10.36 6.10
N LEU A 33 -2.05 -9.34 5.32
CA LEU A 33 -1.10 -8.37 4.79
C LEU A 33 -0.45 -7.55 5.91
N CYS A 34 -1.25 -7.07 6.88
CA CYS A 34 -0.73 -6.39 8.06
C CYS A 34 0.25 -7.26 8.84
N ALA A 35 -0.10 -8.53 9.09
CA ALA A 35 0.77 -9.45 9.82
C ALA A 35 2.12 -9.68 9.10
N GLN A 36 2.11 -9.84 7.78
CA GLN A 36 3.33 -10.03 6.99
C GLN A 36 4.21 -8.78 6.96
N ILE A 37 3.62 -7.59 6.85
CA ILE A 37 4.35 -6.32 6.91
C ILE A 37 4.92 -6.10 8.31
N ASP A 38 4.15 -6.40 9.36
CA ASP A 38 4.59 -6.30 10.74
C ASP A 38 5.76 -7.25 11.02
N GLU A 39 5.67 -8.51 10.57
CA GLU A 39 6.74 -9.51 10.67
C GLU A 39 7.99 -9.08 9.88
N SER A 40 7.81 -8.63 8.63
CA SER A 40 8.91 -8.17 7.76
C SER A 40 9.68 -7.00 8.37
N ARG A 41 8.98 -6.08 9.04
CA ARG A 41 9.56 -4.89 9.66
C ARG A 41 9.97 -5.08 11.12
N GLY A 42 9.70 -6.24 11.70
CA GLY A 42 9.98 -6.54 13.10
C GLY A 42 9.17 -5.65 14.06
N TYR A 43 7.92 -5.34 13.71
CA TYR A 43 6.99 -4.68 14.62
C TYR A 43 6.42 -5.69 15.64
N PRO A 44 6.17 -5.24 16.89
CA PRO A 44 6.39 -3.90 17.41
C PRO A 44 7.88 -3.56 17.56
N HIS A 45 8.27 -2.37 17.12
CA HIS A 45 9.64 -1.88 17.20
C HIS A 45 9.78 -0.92 18.39
N GLY A 46 10.90 -0.99 19.11
CA GLY A 46 11.17 -0.09 20.23
C GLY A 46 10.49 -0.50 21.54
N GLU A 47 10.19 -1.80 21.74
CA GLU A 47 9.71 -2.33 23.02
C GLU A 47 10.67 -1.91 24.15
N GLY A 48 10.16 -1.15 25.13
CA GLY A 48 10.97 -0.55 26.20
C GLY A 48 11.50 0.87 25.94
N THR A 49 11.11 1.52 24.83
CA THR A 49 11.46 2.91 24.50
C THR A 49 10.24 3.84 24.53
N SER A 50 10.45 5.16 24.49
CA SER A 50 9.38 6.17 24.51
C SER A 50 8.55 6.24 23.21
N ALA A 51 8.95 5.54 22.15
CA ALA A 51 8.23 5.47 20.88
C ALA A 51 8.14 4.01 20.43
N VAL A 52 7.02 3.36 20.76
CA VAL A 52 6.71 2.01 20.28
C VAL A 52 5.91 2.14 18.98
N THR A 53 6.51 1.73 17.87
CA THR A 53 5.73 1.58 16.63
C THR A 53 5.16 0.17 16.63
N VAL A 54 3.85 0.07 16.83
CA VAL A 54 3.19 -1.24 17.04
C VAL A 54 2.90 -1.93 15.70
N ARG A 55 2.74 -1.16 14.61
CA ARG A 55 2.21 -1.65 13.32
C ARG A 55 2.77 -0.89 12.12
N GLY A 56 2.87 -1.55 10.98
CA GLY A 56 3.26 -0.98 9.70
C GLY A 56 2.12 -0.42 8.86
N LEU A 57 0.89 -0.92 9.06
CA LEU A 57 -0.32 -0.44 8.38
C LEU A 57 -1.40 0.04 9.38
N PRO A 58 -2.30 0.95 8.96
CA PRO A 58 -3.43 1.41 9.76
C PRO A 58 -4.37 0.27 10.18
N LEU A 59 -5.26 0.51 11.16
CA LEU A 59 -6.32 -0.45 11.45
C LEU A 59 -7.34 -0.46 10.29
N PRO A 60 -8.00 -1.60 10.01
CA PRO A 60 -9.02 -1.67 8.97
C PRO A 60 -10.17 -0.66 9.19
N GLU A 61 -10.48 -0.36 10.46
CA GLU A 61 -11.53 0.59 10.85
C GLU A 61 -11.16 2.06 10.60
N ASP A 62 -9.86 2.36 10.42
CA ASP A 62 -9.36 3.69 10.07
C ASP A 62 -9.25 3.90 8.55
N LEU A 63 -9.50 2.85 7.75
CA LEU A 63 -9.41 2.90 6.31
C LEU A 63 -10.76 3.23 5.67
N ALA A 64 -10.71 3.96 4.55
CA ALA A 64 -11.88 4.13 3.71
C ALA A 64 -12.21 2.81 2.99
N THR A 65 -13.50 2.54 2.80
CA THR A 65 -13.97 1.41 2.00
C THR A 65 -14.31 1.90 0.60
N ALA A 66 -13.92 1.15 -0.43
CA ALA A 66 -14.22 1.44 -1.82
C ALA A 66 -15.74 1.55 -2.06
N ASN A 67 -16.14 2.60 -2.77
CA ASN A 67 -17.53 2.96 -3.07
C ASN A 67 -18.15 2.19 -4.25
N ASP A 68 -17.39 1.28 -4.87
CA ASP A 68 -17.75 0.46 -6.04
C ASP A 68 -18.56 -0.80 -5.69
N GLY A 69 -18.89 -1.00 -4.42
CA GLY A 69 -19.59 -2.19 -3.92
C GLY A 69 -18.70 -3.42 -3.72
N SER A 70 -17.39 -3.31 -3.95
CA SER A 70 -16.44 -4.41 -3.71
C SER A 70 -16.13 -4.62 -2.22
N GLY A 71 -16.34 -3.60 -1.39
CA GLY A 71 -16.00 -3.64 0.03
C GLY A 71 -14.50 -3.64 0.32
N ARG A 72 -13.65 -3.34 -0.68
CA ARG A 72 -12.20 -3.26 -0.53
C ARG A 72 -11.79 -2.09 0.37
N LEU A 73 -10.74 -2.27 1.14
CA LEU A 73 -10.14 -1.23 1.96
C LEU A 73 -9.11 -0.46 1.15
N LEU A 74 -9.21 0.87 1.19
CA LEU A 74 -8.36 1.79 0.46
C LEU A 74 -7.17 2.20 1.33
N ILE A 75 -5.97 1.91 0.86
CA ILE A 75 -4.71 2.21 1.54
C ILE A 75 -3.94 3.24 0.73
N SER A 76 -3.43 4.26 1.40
CA SER A 76 -2.42 5.17 0.88
C SER A 76 -1.17 5.06 1.76
N ILE A 77 -0.01 4.81 1.16
CA ILE A 77 1.24 4.66 1.89
C ILE A 77 2.36 5.41 1.18
N ASP A 78 3.23 6.04 1.96
CA ASP A 78 4.42 6.68 1.41
C ASP A 78 5.31 5.70 0.64
N GLY A 79 5.63 6.02 -0.61
CA GLY A 79 6.48 5.18 -1.45
C GLY A 79 7.90 5.03 -0.90
N TRP A 80 8.42 6.04 -0.18
CA TRP A 80 9.73 5.94 0.48
C TRP A 80 9.74 4.91 1.63
N ARG A 81 8.57 4.54 2.17
CA ARG A 81 8.44 3.49 3.19
C ARG A 81 8.44 2.10 2.58
N PHE A 82 8.22 1.95 1.27
CA PHE A 82 8.23 0.66 0.58
C PHE A 82 9.67 0.16 0.42
N THR A 83 9.90 -1.07 0.80
CA THR A 83 11.14 -1.81 0.58
C THR A 83 10.93 -2.87 -0.48
N ALA A 84 12.00 -3.41 -1.05
CA ALA A 84 11.91 -4.51 -2.01
C ALA A 84 11.21 -5.76 -1.43
N ALA A 85 11.23 -5.94 -0.11
CA ALA A 85 10.49 -7.01 0.54
C ALA A 85 8.97 -6.75 0.52
N ASP A 86 8.55 -5.50 0.72
CA ASP A 86 7.14 -5.12 0.60
C ASP A 86 6.65 -5.28 -0.85
N ASP A 87 7.49 -4.96 -1.84
CA ASP A 87 7.17 -5.16 -3.26
C ASP A 87 6.88 -6.63 -3.58
N VAL A 88 7.67 -7.57 -3.05
CA VAL A 88 7.42 -9.01 -3.24
C VAL A 88 6.12 -9.44 -2.57
N LEU A 89 5.89 -9.03 -1.32
CA LEU A 89 4.66 -9.37 -0.59
C LEU A 89 3.40 -8.84 -1.29
N VAL A 90 3.49 -7.62 -1.80
CA VAL A 90 2.38 -6.98 -2.51
C VAL A 90 2.19 -7.59 -3.89
N ALA A 91 3.26 -7.97 -4.59
CA ALA A 91 3.18 -8.66 -5.88
C ALA A 91 2.41 -9.99 -5.76
N ASP A 92 2.73 -10.82 -4.77
CA ASP A 92 2.02 -12.09 -4.53
C ASP A 92 0.52 -11.85 -4.25
N ALA A 93 0.21 -10.80 -3.46
CA ALA A 93 -1.16 -10.44 -3.14
C ALA A 93 -1.93 -9.82 -4.34
N ILE A 94 -1.22 -9.15 -5.26
CA ILE A 94 -1.77 -8.67 -6.53
C ILE A 94 -2.05 -9.83 -7.46
N GLU A 95 -1.13 -10.78 -7.62
CA GLU A 95 -1.33 -11.98 -8.44
C GLU A 95 -2.53 -12.82 -7.93
N ALA A 96 -2.72 -12.88 -6.60
CA ALA A 96 -3.87 -13.52 -5.98
C ALA A 96 -5.19 -12.74 -6.14
N GLY A 97 -5.17 -11.52 -6.68
CA GLY A 97 -6.33 -10.63 -6.81
C GLY A 97 -6.82 -10.02 -5.49
N ALA A 98 -6.09 -10.25 -4.40
CA ALA A 98 -6.39 -9.75 -3.07
C ALA A 98 -6.07 -8.26 -2.94
N VAL A 99 -5.05 -7.78 -3.65
CA VAL A 99 -4.63 -6.38 -3.71
C VAL A 99 -4.72 -5.88 -5.15
N VAL A 100 -5.14 -4.64 -5.33
CA VAL A 100 -5.07 -3.93 -6.61
C VAL A 100 -4.32 -2.63 -6.38
N GLU A 101 -3.24 -2.40 -7.12
CA GLU A 101 -2.56 -1.11 -7.10
C GLU A 101 -3.29 -0.14 -8.04
N LEU A 102 -3.52 1.07 -7.55
CA LEU A 102 -4.29 2.10 -8.22
C LEU A 102 -3.42 3.35 -8.43
N ILE A 103 -3.75 4.11 -9.47
CA ILE A 103 -3.27 5.50 -9.54
C ILE A 103 -4.05 6.38 -8.56
N HIS A 104 -3.47 7.52 -8.20
CA HIS A 104 -4.11 8.47 -7.29
C HIS A 104 -5.53 8.84 -7.71
N GLU A 105 -5.76 9.06 -9.00
CA GLU A 105 -7.07 9.45 -9.53
C GLU A 105 -8.14 8.37 -9.31
N ASP A 106 -7.81 7.11 -9.60
CA ASP A 106 -8.71 5.97 -9.40
C ASP A 106 -8.98 5.74 -7.91
N TRP A 107 -7.97 5.91 -7.06
CA TRP A 107 -8.11 5.77 -5.61
C TRP A 107 -9.02 6.85 -5.02
N GLU A 108 -8.85 8.10 -5.42
CA GLU A 108 -9.74 9.20 -5.02
C GLU A 108 -11.16 9.01 -5.54
N ALA A 109 -11.33 8.47 -6.75
CA ALA A 109 -12.65 8.15 -7.30
C ALA A 109 -13.37 7.03 -6.54
N MET A 110 -12.64 6.11 -5.92
CA MET A 110 -13.18 5.00 -5.14
C MET A 110 -13.49 5.34 -3.68
N LYS A 111 -13.06 6.50 -3.19
CA LYS A 111 -13.27 6.94 -1.80
C LYS A 111 -14.70 7.45 -1.56
#